data_AF-A0A8J8CHS8-F1
#
_entry.id   AF-A0A8J8CHS8-F1
#
_cell.length_a   1.000
_cell.length_b   1.000
_cell.length_c   1.000
_cell.angle_alpha   90.00
_cell.angle_beta   90.00
_cell.angle_gamma   90.00
#
_symmetry.space_group_name_H-M   'P 1'
#
loop_
_entity.id
_entity.type
_entity.pdbx_description
1 polymer ?
#
loop_
_entity_poly.entity_id
_entity_poly.type
_entity_poly.pdbx_seq_one_letter_code
_entity_poly.pdbx_strand_id
1 'polypeptide(L)' 'MKWCVVLETDFEMGDWSVWCPELPGCVLAGETEEALENIREAIALYLEPAKSQSPASSDCALPQGARFTDWDTPQHYDGC' A
#
# COMPACT_ATOMS: atom_id res chain seq x y z
N MET A 1 17.32 9.98 -12.38
CA MET A 1 17.18 9.73 -10.92
C MET A 1 17.66 8.31 -10.66
N LYS A 2 18.46 8.09 -9.62
CA LYS A 2 18.87 6.74 -9.20
C LYS A 2 18.23 6.51 -7.83
N TRP A 3 17.38 5.51 -7.73
CA TRP A 3 16.67 5.15 -6.51
C TRP A 3 17.30 3.91 -5.91
N CYS A 4 17.54 3.91 -4.60
CA CYS A 4 18.00 2.73 -3.89
C CYS A 4 16.78 1.86 -3.54
N VAL A 5 16.82 0.59 -3.96
CA VAL A 5 15.80 -0.40 -3.61
C VAL A 5 16.44 -1.52 -2.81
N VAL A 6 15.73 -1.98 -1.78
CA VAL A 6 16.13 -3.12 -0.95
C VAL A 6 15.36 -4.33 -1.46
N LEU A 7 16.07 -5.39 -1.83
CA LEU A 7 15.48 -6.68 -2.16
C LEU A 7 15.73 -7.64 -1.00
N GLU A 8 14.66 -8.27 -0.55
CA GLU A 8 14.65 -9.31 0.46
C GLU A 8 14.02 -10.55 -0.15
N THR A 9 14.68 -11.71 0.01
CA THR A 9 14.15 -12.98 -0.48
C THR A 9 13.39 -13.65 0.65
N ASP A 10 12.16 -14.05 0.34
CA ASP A 10 11.29 -14.74 1.28
C ASP A 10 11.40 -16.25 1.05
N PHE A 11 12.25 -16.91 1.84
CA PHE A 11 12.53 -18.34 1.66
C PHE A 11 11.32 -19.24 1.94
N GLU A 12 10.30 -18.74 2.66
CA GLU A 12 9.10 -19.51 2.98
C GLU A 12 8.10 -19.52 1.83
N MET A 13 7.89 -18.36 1.18
CA MET A 13 6.97 -18.22 0.05
C MET A 13 7.65 -18.50 -1.30
N GLY A 14 8.98 -18.35 -1.36
CA GLY A 14 9.76 -18.44 -2.60
C GLY A 14 9.76 -17.16 -3.44
N ASP A 15 9.22 -16.07 -2.89
CA ASP A 15 9.06 -14.78 -3.57
C ASP A 15 10.15 -13.77 -3.16
N TRP A 16 10.22 -12.67 -3.89
CA TRP A 16 11.05 -11.52 -3.58
C TRP A 16 10.20 -10.35 -3.12
N SER A 17 10.54 -9.81 -1.96
CA SER A 17 10.01 -8.56 -1.44
C SER A 17 10.95 -7.42 -1.81
N VAL A 18 10.44 -6.41 -2.51
CA VAL A 18 11.22 -5.21 -2.86
C VAL A 18 10.57 -3.96 -2.29
N TRP A 19 11.37 -3.08 -1.72
CA TRP A 19 10.88 -1.84 -1.14
C TRP A 19 11.90 -0.70 -1.27
N CYS A 20 11.39 0.53 -1.31
CA CYS A 20 12.20 1.74 -1.44
C CYS A 20 12.20 2.52 -0.11
N PRO A 21 13.35 2.66 0.59
CA PRO A 21 13.44 3.48 1.80
C PRO A 21 13.17 4.97 1.56
N GLU A 22 13.33 5.45 0.32
CA GLU A 22 13.06 6.85 -0.03
C GLU A 22 11.56 7.14 -0.23
N LEU A 23 10.76 6.11 -0.54
CA LEU A 23 9.31 6.22 -0.77
C LEU A 23 8.54 5.32 0.21
N PRO A 24 8.31 5.77 1.46
CA PRO A 24 7.59 4.99 2.45
C PRO A 24 6.18 4.67 1.95
N GLY A 25 5.83 3.38 1.93
CA GLY A 25 4.56 2.87 1.41
C GLY A 25 4.67 2.23 0.01
N CYS A 26 5.83 2.30 -0.64
CA CYS A 26 6.08 1.63 -1.92
C CYS A 26 6.76 0.27 -1.67
N VAL A 27 5.93 -0.76 -1.47
CA VAL A 27 6.34 -2.15 -1.21
C VAL A 27 5.67 -3.06 -2.22
N LEU A 28 6.44 -3.99 -2.77
CA LEU A 28 5.99 -4.95 -3.78
C LEU A 28 6.55 -6.33 -3.47
N ALA A 29 5.80 -7.36 -3.85
CA ALA A 29 6.20 -8.75 -3.74
C ALA A 29 6.00 -9.43 -5.09
N GLY A 30 6.89 -10.34 -5.47
CA GLY A 30 6.77 -11.12 -6.70
C GLY A 30 8.07 -11.81 -7.09
N GLU A 31 8.13 -12.33 -8.32
CA GLU A 31 9.36 -12.92 -8.85
C GLU A 31 10.42 -11.83 -9.08
N THR A 32 11.71 -12.17 -8.97
CA THR A 32 12.83 -11.21 -8.94
C THR A 32 12.76 -10.10 -10.01
N GLU A 33 12.46 -10.47 -11.26
CA GLU A 33 12.36 -9.51 -12.37
C GLU A 33 11.05 -8.71 -12.33
N GLU A 34 9.94 -9.38 -12.05
CA GLU A 34 8.61 -8.77 -11.95
C GLU A 34 8.56 -7.71 -10.84
N ALA A 35 9.10 -8.03 -9.66
CA ALA A 35 9.17 -7.09 -8.53
C ALA A 35 9.96 -5.82 -8.88
N LEU A 36 11.05 -5.96 -9.64
CA LEU A 36 11.87 -4.85 -10.11
C LEU A 36 11.18 -3.97 -11.16
N GLU A 37 10.38 -4.56 -12.04
CA GLU A 37 9.57 -3.82 -13.01
C GLU A 37 8.45 -3.07 -12.31
N ASN A 38 7.71 -3.75 -11.43
CA ASN A 38 6.62 -3.17 -10.66
C ASN A 38 7.09 -1.97 -9.83
N ILE A 39 8.27 -2.03 -9.20
CA ILE A 39 8.74 -0.92 -8.36
C ILE A 39 9.16 0.29 -9.17
N ARG A 40 9.64 0.09 -10.40
CA ARG A 40 9.95 1.18 -11.32
C ARG A 40 8.68 1.91 -11.75
N GLU A 41 7.62 1.17 -12.06
CA GLU A 41 6.32 1.75 -12.41
C GLU A 41 5.70 2.48 -11.21
N ALA A 42 5.75 1.87 -10.02
CA ALA A 42 5.23 2.48 -8.81
C ALA A 42 5.97 3.76 -8.41
N ILE A 43 7.31 3.79 -8.54
CA ILE A 43 8.11 5.01 -8.35
C ILE A 43 7.73 6.07 -9.39
N ALA A 44 7.57 5.68 -10.65
CA ALA A 44 7.16 6.60 -11.71
C ALA A 44 5.81 7.25 -11.37
N LEU A 45 4.82 6.44 -10.98
CA LEU A 45 3.49 6.89 -10.58
C LEU A 45 3.52 7.77 -9.33
N TYR A 46 4.39 7.45 -8.36
CA TYR A 46 4.56 8.25 -7.15
C TYR A 46 5.10 9.66 -7.44
N LEU A 47 6.00 9.76 -8.42
CA LEU A 47 6.61 11.02 -8.84
C LEU A 47 5.74 11.80 -9.82
N GLU A 48 4.70 11.18 -10.39
CA GLU A 48 3.73 11.93 -11.19
C GLU A 48 3.12 13.01 -10.29
N PRO A 49 3.19 14.29 -10.69
CA PRO A 49 2.58 15.36 -9.92
C PRO A 49 1.10 15.01 -9.79
N ALA A 50 0.63 14.82 -8.56
CA ALA A 50 -0.77 14.55 -8.29
C ALA A 50 -1.60 15.62 -8.99
N LYS A 51 -2.11 15.30 -10.19
CA LYS A 51 -2.99 16.17 -10.96
C LYS A 51 -4.28 16.19 -10.18
N SER A 52 -4.35 17.10 -9.20
CA SER A 52 -5.55 17.56 -8.52
C SER A 52 -6.68 16.53 -8.59
N GLN A 53 -6.54 15.41 -7.89
CA GLN A 53 -7.72 14.66 -7.52
C GLN A 53 -8.39 15.52 -6.44
N SER A 54 -9.18 16.48 -6.91
CA SER A 54 -10.30 17.03 -6.17
C SER A 54 -11.01 15.87 -5.45
N PRO A 55 -11.31 15.98 -4.15
CA PRO A 55 -11.91 14.90 -3.38
C PRO A 55 -13.33 14.63 -3.88
N ALA A 56 -13.44 13.75 -4.86
CA ALA A 56 -14.68 13.15 -5.32
C ALA A 56 -14.29 11.69 -5.58
N SER A 57 -14.76 10.69 -4.82
CA SER A 57 -16.00 10.63 -4.06
C SER A 57 -16.05 9.33 -3.27
N SER A 58 -16.68 9.43 -2.09
CA SER A 58 -17.51 8.44 -1.39
C SER A 58 -16.90 7.22 -0.69
N ASP A 59 -17.08 7.28 0.63
CA ASP A 59 -17.43 6.17 1.54
C ASP A 59 -16.33 5.22 2.03
N CYS A 60 -15.25 5.81 2.51
CA CYS A 60 -14.63 5.31 3.74
C CYS A 60 -14.66 6.41 4.80
N ALA A 61 -15.86 6.84 5.18
CA ALA A 61 -16.04 7.63 6.40
C ALA A 61 -15.72 6.70 7.57
N LEU A 62 -14.44 6.66 7.99
CA LEU A 62 -14.14 6.31 9.37
C LEU A 62 -15.02 7.21 10.24
N PRO A 63 -15.92 6.67 11.07
CA PRO A 63 -16.74 7.50 11.92
C PRO A 63 -15.79 8.37 12.75
N GLN A 64 -15.95 9.68 12.65
CA GLN A 64 -15.23 10.65 13.47
C GLN A 64 -15.71 10.46 14.91
N GLY A 65 -15.14 9.47 15.59
CA GLY A 65 -15.65 8.97 16.86
C GLY A 65 -15.17 7.58 17.26
N ALA A 66 -14.59 6.78 16.36
CA ALA A 66 -13.97 5.51 16.76
C ALA A 66 -12.72 5.79 17.60
N ARG A 67 -12.89 5.77 18.93
CA ARG A 67 -11.75 5.64 19.82
C ARG A 67 -11.24 4.22 19.64
N PHE A 68 -9.94 4.04 19.73
CA PHE A 68 -9.25 2.75 19.56
C PHE A 68 -9.77 1.61 20.48
N THR A 69 -10.67 1.92 21.43
CA THR A 69 -11.25 0.99 22.40
C THR A 69 -12.59 0.36 21.98
N ASP A 70 -13.18 0.73 20.84
CA ASP A 70 -14.50 0.24 20.41
C ASP A 70 -14.48 -1.13 19.68
N TRP A 71 -13.37 -1.87 19.75
CA TRP A 71 -13.23 -3.22 19.17
C TRP A 71 -14.13 -4.28 19.83
N ASP A 72 -14.67 -4.01 21.01
CA ASP A 72 -15.50 -4.93 21.79
C ASP A 72 -17.01 -4.71 21.62
N THR A 73 -17.43 -3.87 20.66
CA THR A 73 -18.86 -3.71 20.38
C THR A 73 -19.34 -4.86 19.50
N PRO A 74 -20.22 -5.76 19.98
CA PRO A 74 -20.72 -6.85 19.15
C PRO A 74 -21.46 -6.24 17.98
N GLN A 75 -20.91 -6.40 16.78
CA GLN A 75 -21.57 -6.03 15.53
C GLN A 75 -22.86 -6.84 15.44
N HIS A 76 -23.99 -6.23 15.80
CA HIS A 76 -25.30 -6.76 15.43
C HIS A 76 -25.43 -6.60 13.91
N TYR A 77 -24.97 -7.64 13.20
CA TYR A 77 -25.16 -7.80 11.78
C TYR A 77 -26.63 -8.20 11.56
N ASP A 78 -27.52 -7.21 11.45
CA ASP A 78 -28.86 -7.44 10.89
C ASP A 78 -28.69 -7.68 9.39
N GLY A 79 -28.62 -8.97 9.03
CA GLY A 79 -28.76 -9.40 7.66
C GLY A 79 -30.16 -9.05 7.13
N CYS A 80 -30.18 -8.33 6.02
CA CYS A 80 -31.27 -8.34 5.06
C CYS A 80 -30.74 -8.89 3.73
#